data_AF-A0A945PZ45-F1
#
_entry.id   AF-A0A945PZ45-F1
#
_cell.length_a   1.000
_cell.length_b   1.000
_cell.length_c   1.000
_cell.angle_alpha   90.00
_cell.angle_beta   90.00
_cell.angle_gamma   90.00
#
_symmetry.space_group_name_H-M   'P 1'
#
loop_
_entity.id
_entity.type
_entity.pdbx_description
1 polymer ?
#
loop_
_entity_poly.entity_id
_entity_poly.type
_entity_poly.pdbx_seq_one_letter_code
_entity_poly.pdbx_strand_id
1 'polypeptide(L)'
;MKNQNSEPSLKPGSPMTERKPWPMWPIALSILTFIILYTWVQLKFRKEEKPYEPNYEMQERRNQVAEKNLYDWFSLNAAPSAETNDNTLSSGHIAARFISGPLENDLPSQIVYYIPRRPILIPQLDSLASQSSFSINQPIKLQLSLPEAFGDSPNFKLATFYKEGELLILAEMRIENAKALAAFDIQSPSKTYLFEIDTVPIETASVKAKFYLEGQVREWTIERIGGPTEK
;
A
#
# COMPACT_ATOMS: atom_id res chain seq x y z
N MET A 1 -74.21 75.88 34.44
CA MET A 1 -73.52 77.16 34.21
C MET A 1 -72.74 77.07 32.91
N LYS A 2 -72.81 78.15 32.12
CA LYS A 2 -72.14 78.38 30.83
C LYS A 2 -70.62 78.55 31.01
N ASN A 3 -69.88 78.48 29.89
CA ASN A 3 -68.47 78.89 29.65
C ASN A 3 -67.43 77.76 29.80
N GLN A 4 -66.39 77.63 28.96
CA GLN A 4 -65.88 78.42 27.83
C GLN A 4 -64.87 77.54 27.04
N ASN A 5 -64.70 77.89 25.78
CA ASN A 5 -63.73 77.40 24.80
C ASN A 5 -62.29 77.25 25.34
N SER A 6 -61.57 76.23 24.85
CA SER A 6 -60.17 76.34 24.47
C SER A 6 -59.86 75.29 23.39
N GLU A 7 -59.81 75.70 22.13
CA GLU A 7 -59.24 74.91 21.04
C GLU A 7 -57.73 74.71 21.24
N PRO A 8 -57.19 73.49 21.11
CA PRO A 8 -55.78 73.33 20.80
C PRO A 8 -55.57 73.49 19.29
N SER A 9 -54.97 74.63 18.94
CA SER A 9 -54.35 74.96 17.66
C SER A 9 -53.66 73.76 16.99
N LEU A 10 -54.22 73.28 15.89
CA LEU A 10 -53.54 72.39 14.96
C LEU A 10 -52.45 73.18 14.24
N LYS A 11 -51.19 73.02 14.69
CA LYS A 11 -50.04 73.42 13.88
C LYS A 11 -50.05 72.62 12.58
N PRO A 12 -50.01 73.25 11.40
CA PRO A 12 -49.87 72.52 10.15
C PRO A 12 -48.52 71.80 10.15
N GLY A 13 -48.55 70.48 10.06
CA GLY A 13 -47.36 69.67 9.87
C GLY A 13 -46.65 70.13 8.61
N SER A 14 -45.37 70.50 8.77
CA SER A 14 -44.47 70.85 7.68
C SER A 14 -44.52 69.78 6.58
N PRO A 15 -44.44 70.14 5.28
CA PRO A 15 -44.38 69.15 4.22
C PRO A 15 -43.17 68.25 4.48
N MET A 16 -43.39 66.93 4.55
CA MET A 16 -42.29 65.97 4.63
C MET A 16 -41.43 66.17 3.37
N THR A 17 -40.23 66.73 3.57
CA THR A 17 -39.25 66.88 2.51
C THR A 17 -38.97 65.49 1.94
N GLU A 18 -39.36 65.27 0.69
CA GLU A 18 -39.14 64.04 -0.04
C GLU A 18 -37.64 63.74 -0.03
N ARG A 19 -37.23 62.79 0.82
CA ARG A 19 -35.81 62.45 0.98
C ARG A 19 -35.37 61.76 -0.29
N LYS A 20 -34.66 62.50 -1.13
CA LYS A 20 -34.02 61.96 -2.34
C LYS A 20 -33.16 60.75 -1.93
N PRO A 21 -33.39 59.55 -2.49
CA PRO A 21 -32.63 58.38 -2.11
C PRO A 21 -31.15 58.66 -2.41
N TRP A 22 -30.30 58.34 -1.43
CA TRP A 22 -28.85 58.48 -1.61
C TRP A 22 -28.44 57.68 -2.85
N PRO A 23 -27.50 58.20 -3.66
CA PRO A 23 -27.05 57.50 -4.84
C PRO A 23 -26.54 56.11 -4.43
N MET A 24 -27.19 55.05 -4.92
CA MET A 24 -26.82 53.66 -4.60
C MET A 24 -25.52 53.21 -5.31
N TRP A 25 -25.08 53.98 -6.29
CA TRP A 25 -23.90 53.69 -7.11
C TRP A 25 -22.60 53.46 -6.31
N PRO A 26 -22.19 54.30 -5.34
CA PRO A 26 -20.99 54.04 -4.53
C PRO A 26 -21.05 52.73 -3.73
N ILE A 27 -22.24 52.35 -3.25
CA ILE A 27 -22.43 51.11 -2.48
C ILE A 27 -22.28 49.90 -3.42
N ALA A 28 -22.92 49.94 -4.58
CA ALA A 28 -22.80 48.89 -5.59
C ALA A 28 -21.35 48.73 -6.08
N LEU A 29 -20.63 49.85 -6.28
CA LEU A 29 -19.22 49.85 -6.67
C LEU A 29 -18.34 49.18 -5.60
N SER A 30 -18.57 49.49 -4.33
CA SER A 30 -17.84 48.88 -3.21
C SER A 30 -18.06 47.37 -3.14
N ILE A 31 -19.31 46.90 -3.23
CA ILE A 31 -19.64 45.47 -3.21
C ILE A 31 -18.97 44.74 -4.37
N LEU A 32 -19.05 45.29 -5.58
CA LEU A 32 -18.43 44.69 -6.77
C LEU A 32 -16.92 44.56 -6.62
N THR A 33 -16.26 45.59 -6.07
CA THR A 33 -14.81 45.61 -5.83
C THR A 33 -14.42 44.50 -4.84
N PHE A 34 -15.18 44.33 -3.75
CA PHE A 34 -14.93 43.26 -2.79
C PHE A 34 -15.11 41.86 -3.39
N ILE A 35 -16.16 41.65 -4.19
CA ILE A 35 -16.41 40.36 -4.84
C ILE A 35 -15.26 40.00 -5.78
N ILE A 36 -14.80 40.94 -6.60
CA ILE A 36 -13.69 40.71 -7.54
C ILE A 36 -12.41 40.38 -6.77
N LEU A 37 -12.08 41.17 -5.74
CA LEU A 37 -10.85 40.99 -4.97
C LEU A 37 -10.86 39.66 -4.19
N TYR A 38 -12.00 39.33 -3.59
CA TYR A 38 -12.20 38.06 -2.90
C TYR A 38 -12.05 36.86 -3.85
N THR A 39 -12.68 36.94 -5.03
CA THR A 39 -12.61 35.88 -6.05
C THR A 39 -11.19 35.71 -6.57
N TRP A 40 -10.46 36.81 -6.78
CA TRP A 40 -9.07 36.77 -7.21
C TRP A 40 -8.15 36.17 -6.14
N VAL A 41 -8.31 36.53 -4.87
CA VAL A 41 -7.57 35.92 -3.75
C VAL A 41 -7.87 34.42 -3.66
N GLN A 42 -9.15 34.03 -3.76
CA GLN A 42 -9.49 32.61 -3.81
C GLN A 42 -8.81 31.90 -4.98
N LEU A 43 -8.88 32.41 -6.20
CA LEU A 43 -8.25 31.75 -7.34
C LEU A 43 -6.72 31.67 -7.22
N LYS A 44 -6.07 32.74 -6.74
CA LYS A 44 -4.60 32.78 -6.61
C LYS A 44 -4.06 31.88 -5.49
N PHE A 45 -4.80 31.75 -4.39
CA PHE A 45 -4.35 31.02 -3.20
C PHE A 45 -5.09 29.70 -2.99
N ARG A 46 -6.01 29.33 -3.87
CA ARG A 46 -6.59 28.00 -3.91
C ARG A 46 -5.48 27.04 -4.34
N LYS A 47 -4.91 26.38 -3.34
CA LYS A 47 -4.03 25.24 -3.56
C LYS A 47 -4.75 24.26 -4.48
N GLU A 48 -4.12 23.87 -5.59
CA GLU A 48 -4.59 22.82 -6.50
C GLU A 48 -4.44 21.42 -5.87
N GLU A 49 -4.72 21.29 -4.57
CA GLU A 49 -4.73 19.99 -3.93
C GLU A 49 -6.04 19.30 -4.30
N LYS A 50 -5.92 18.23 -5.10
CA LYS A 50 -7.02 17.34 -5.42
C LYS A 50 -7.71 16.92 -4.11
N PRO A 51 -9.02 17.13 -3.96
CA PRO A 51 -9.75 16.57 -2.85
C PRO A 51 -9.66 15.05 -2.96
N TYR A 52 -9.12 14.37 -1.94
CA TYR A 52 -9.03 12.89 -1.78
C TYR A 52 -7.81 12.14 -2.31
N GLU A 53 -6.61 12.73 -2.43
CA GLU A 53 -5.39 11.90 -2.36
C GLU A 53 -4.88 11.93 -0.91
N PRO A 54 -4.99 10.83 -0.14
CA PRO A 54 -4.44 10.80 1.21
C PRO A 54 -2.92 11.01 1.09
N ASN A 55 -2.41 12.02 1.78
CA ASN A 55 -1.02 12.48 1.70
C ASN A 55 -0.05 11.29 1.60
N TYR A 56 0.57 11.13 0.42
CA TYR A 56 1.38 9.95 0.07
C TYR A 56 2.45 9.71 1.14
N GLU A 57 3.03 10.79 1.66
CA GLU A 57 4.04 10.74 2.73
C GLU A 57 3.49 10.25 4.08
N MET A 58 2.22 10.53 4.42
CA MET A 58 1.59 9.99 5.63
C MET A 58 1.22 8.52 5.46
N GLN A 59 0.79 8.11 4.26
CA GLN A 59 0.58 6.70 3.95
C GLN A 59 1.90 5.93 3.99
N GLU A 60 2.96 6.50 3.43
CA GLU A 60 4.29 5.91 3.42
C GLU A 60 4.87 5.80 4.84
N ARG A 61 4.69 6.82 5.70
CA ARG A 61 5.04 6.72 7.13
C ARG A 61 4.19 5.70 7.87
N ARG A 62 2.88 5.59 7.57
CA ARG A 62 2.03 4.54 8.15
C ARG A 62 2.44 3.15 7.69
N ASN A 63 2.77 2.99 6.42
CA ASN A 63 3.24 1.73 5.84
C ASN A 63 4.59 1.36 6.44
N GLN A 64 5.54 2.29 6.55
CA GLN A 64 6.83 2.06 7.20
C GLN A 64 6.72 1.74 8.70
N VAL A 65 5.72 2.29 9.41
CA VAL A 65 5.47 1.97 10.83
C VAL A 65 4.72 0.64 10.99
N ALA A 66 3.80 0.31 10.08
CA ALA A 66 3.14 -1.00 10.04
C ALA A 66 4.17 -2.10 9.68
N GLU A 67 4.95 -1.91 8.62
CA GLU A 67 5.99 -2.82 8.14
C GLU A 67 7.04 -3.17 9.21
N LYS A 68 7.24 -2.31 10.22
CA LYS A 68 8.22 -2.51 11.30
C LYS A 68 7.69 -3.21 12.55
N ASN A 69 6.39 -3.44 12.72
CA ASN A 69 5.89 -4.07 13.96
C ASN A 69 4.51 -4.74 13.81
N LEU A 70 4.44 -5.74 12.92
CA LEU A 70 3.23 -6.44 12.52
C LEU A 70 3.01 -7.70 13.40
N TYR A 71 2.73 -7.55 14.69
CA TYR A 71 2.83 -8.65 15.69
C TYR A 71 4.15 -9.45 15.52
N ASP A 72 5.28 -8.75 15.49
CA ASP A 72 6.62 -9.32 15.31
C ASP A 72 6.87 -10.01 13.95
N TRP A 73 5.94 -9.91 12.98
CA TRP A 73 6.25 -10.25 11.60
C TRP A 73 7.00 -9.11 10.93
N PHE A 74 8.18 -9.41 10.40
CA PHE A 74 8.99 -8.52 9.60
C PHE A 74 8.65 -8.72 8.13
N SER A 75 8.25 -7.64 7.45
CA SER A 75 8.17 -7.65 5.97
C SER A 75 9.58 -7.54 5.41
N LEU A 76 10.03 -8.55 4.66
CA LEU A 76 11.34 -8.56 4.04
C LEU A 76 11.23 -8.14 2.59
N ASN A 77 12.18 -7.33 2.13
CA ASN A 77 12.28 -7.02 0.72
C ASN A 77 12.85 -8.23 -0.03
N ALA A 78 12.21 -8.57 -1.16
CA ALA A 78 12.67 -9.61 -2.07
C ALA A 78 12.82 -8.98 -3.45
N ALA A 79 14.07 -8.69 -3.83
CA ALA A 79 14.39 -7.99 -5.07
C ALA A 79 15.01 -8.96 -6.08
N PRO A 80 14.77 -8.77 -7.40
CA PRO A 80 15.51 -9.49 -8.41
C PRO A 80 17.00 -9.12 -8.30
N SER A 81 17.88 -10.12 -8.33
CA SER A 81 19.32 -9.92 -8.32
C SER A 81 19.79 -9.51 -9.72
N ALA A 82 20.71 -8.55 -9.78
CA ALA A 82 21.36 -8.15 -11.04
C ALA A 82 22.45 -9.14 -11.47
N GLU A 83 22.89 -10.02 -10.57
CA GLU A 83 23.95 -10.99 -10.84
C GLU A 83 23.37 -12.30 -11.36
N THR A 84 23.44 -12.50 -12.68
CA THR A 84 23.22 -13.81 -13.32
C THR A 84 24.45 -14.69 -13.16
N ASN A 85 24.89 -14.95 -11.92
CA ASN A 85 26.00 -15.87 -11.69
C ASN A 85 25.47 -17.31 -11.72
N ASP A 86 26.02 -18.13 -12.62
CA ASP A 86 25.76 -19.57 -12.87
C ASP A 86 26.01 -20.50 -11.66
N ASN A 87 26.08 -19.96 -10.44
CA ASN A 87 26.14 -20.77 -9.24
C ASN A 87 24.78 -21.41 -9.02
N THR A 88 24.66 -22.66 -9.49
CA THR A 88 23.56 -23.56 -9.18
C THR A 88 23.34 -23.56 -7.67
N LEU A 89 22.22 -22.97 -7.23
CA LEU A 89 21.83 -23.01 -5.83
C LEU A 89 21.53 -24.46 -5.47
N SER A 90 22.28 -24.99 -4.50
CA SER A 90 22.00 -26.30 -3.93
C SER A 90 21.11 -26.10 -2.70
N SER A 91 19.81 -26.32 -2.89
CA SER A 91 18.88 -26.40 -1.77
C SER A 91 19.00 -27.74 -1.08
N GLY A 92 18.75 -27.76 0.23
CA GLY A 92 18.33 -28.99 0.90
C GLY A 92 17.03 -29.55 0.28
N HIS A 93 16.57 -30.70 0.78
CA HIS A 93 15.34 -31.32 0.30
C HIS A 93 14.15 -30.35 0.42
N ILE A 94 13.57 -29.94 -0.71
CA ILE A 94 12.35 -29.13 -0.77
C ILE A 94 11.15 -30.07 -0.85
N ALA A 95 10.36 -30.11 0.22
CA ALA A 95 9.14 -30.89 0.26
C ALA A 95 7.99 -30.10 -0.38
N ALA A 96 7.13 -30.77 -1.15
CA ALA A 96 5.92 -30.19 -1.71
C ALA A 96 4.69 -30.71 -0.97
N ARG A 97 3.77 -29.81 -0.62
CA ARG A 97 2.47 -30.14 -0.02
C ARG A 97 1.36 -29.40 -0.77
N PHE A 98 0.25 -30.08 -1.04
CA PHE A 98 -0.93 -29.46 -1.64
C PHE A 98 -1.83 -28.83 -0.56
N ILE A 99 -2.35 -27.65 -0.85
CA ILE A 99 -3.24 -26.91 0.04
C ILE A 99 -4.69 -27.26 -0.33
N SER A 100 -5.42 -27.81 0.64
CA SER A 100 -6.84 -28.15 0.47
C SER A 100 -7.71 -27.04 1.05
N GLY A 101 -8.09 -26.07 0.21
CA GLY A 101 -8.99 -24.97 0.60
C GLY A 101 -8.39 -23.57 0.41
N PRO A 102 -9.02 -22.54 1.01
CA PRO A 102 -8.54 -21.17 0.96
C PRO A 102 -7.13 -21.03 1.56
N LEU A 103 -6.31 -20.18 0.97
CA LEU A 103 -4.93 -19.90 1.41
C LEU A 103 -4.91 -19.39 2.86
N GLU A 104 -5.94 -18.66 3.25
CA GLU A 104 -6.14 -18.09 4.58
C GLU A 104 -6.19 -19.14 5.70
N ASN A 105 -6.48 -20.39 5.37
CA ASN A 105 -6.47 -21.49 6.34
C ASN A 105 -5.07 -22.04 6.61
N ASP A 106 -4.12 -21.84 5.69
CA ASP A 106 -2.75 -22.34 5.81
C ASP A 106 -1.78 -21.25 6.28
N LEU A 107 -2.10 -19.97 6.00
CA LEU A 107 -1.35 -18.83 6.51
C LEU A 107 -1.61 -18.60 8.00
N PRO A 108 -0.61 -18.10 8.76
CA PRO A 108 -0.84 -17.63 10.12
C PRO A 108 -1.92 -16.56 10.18
N SER A 109 -2.85 -16.69 11.13
CA SER A 109 -3.99 -15.78 11.27
C SER A 109 -3.61 -14.30 11.35
N GLN A 110 -2.44 -13.99 11.95
CA GLN A 110 -1.94 -12.62 11.97
C GLN A 110 -1.67 -12.12 10.55
N ILE A 111 -0.94 -12.88 9.72
CA ILE A 111 -0.64 -12.50 8.33
C ILE A 111 -1.93 -12.26 7.55
N VAL A 112 -2.94 -13.13 7.68
CA VAL A 112 -4.23 -12.97 6.99
C VAL A 112 -4.90 -11.62 7.31
N TYR A 113 -4.76 -11.13 8.55
CA TYR A 113 -5.32 -9.83 8.95
C TYR A 113 -4.60 -8.64 8.29
N TYR A 114 -3.32 -8.78 7.94
CA TYR A 114 -2.51 -7.66 7.44
C TYR A 114 -2.37 -7.59 5.94
N ILE A 115 -2.53 -8.70 5.22
CA ILE A 115 -2.48 -8.61 3.76
C ILE A 115 -3.75 -7.85 3.33
N PRO A 116 -3.62 -6.61 2.80
CA PRO A 116 -4.76 -5.71 2.59
C PRO A 116 -5.74 -6.23 1.54
N ARG A 117 -5.30 -7.18 0.72
CA ARG A 117 -6.07 -7.87 -0.30
C ARG A 117 -5.70 -9.34 -0.30
N ARG A 118 -6.63 -10.22 -0.67
CA ARG A 118 -6.30 -11.62 -0.90
C ARG A 118 -5.21 -11.72 -1.99
N PRO A 119 -4.05 -12.32 -1.70
CA PRO A 119 -2.98 -12.43 -2.69
C PRO A 119 -3.42 -13.40 -3.80
N ILE A 120 -3.15 -13.02 -5.04
CA ILE A 120 -3.37 -13.88 -6.21
C ILE A 120 -2.03 -14.53 -6.50
N LEU A 121 -1.92 -15.83 -6.23
CA LEU A 121 -0.67 -16.56 -6.38
C LEU A 121 -0.49 -17.05 -7.82
N ILE A 122 0.76 -17.23 -8.26
CA ILE A 122 1.04 -17.85 -9.56
C ILE A 122 0.62 -19.35 -9.53
N PRO A 123 0.12 -19.87 -10.67
CA PRO A 123 -0.44 -21.23 -10.72
C PRO A 123 0.63 -22.31 -10.84
N GLN A 124 1.78 -21.98 -11.43
CA GLN A 124 2.80 -22.96 -11.80
C GLN A 124 4.20 -22.42 -11.52
N LEU A 125 5.06 -23.34 -11.09
CA LEU A 125 6.49 -23.13 -10.90
C LEU A 125 7.22 -24.39 -11.35
N ASP A 126 8.11 -24.24 -12.33
CA ASP A 126 8.82 -25.38 -12.92
C ASP A 126 9.91 -25.88 -11.97
N SER A 127 10.70 -24.97 -11.41
CA SER A 127 11.71 -25.30 -10.41
C SER A 127 11.87 -24.22 -9.34
N LEU A 128 12.24 -24.67 -8.16
CA LEU A 128 12.57 -23.85 -7.01
C LEU A 128 13.93 -24.32 -6.51
N ALA A 129 14.88 -23.40 -6.38
CA ALA A 129 16.13 -23.64 -5.69
C ALA A 129 16.40 -22.48 -4.72
N SER A 130 17.03 -22.79 -3.60
CA SER A 130 17.39 -21.83 -2.57
C SER A 130 18.75 -22.22 -2.02
N GLN A 131 19.47 -21.27 -1.46
CA GLN A 131 20.66 -21.62 -0.69
C GLN A 131 20.29 -22.49 0.52
N SER A 132 21.10 -23.50 0.83
CA SER A 132 20.93 -24.35 2.02
C SER A 132 21.34 -23.65 3.32
N SER A 133 22.11 -22.57 3.22
CA SER A 133 22.64 -21.85 4.38
C SER A 133 22.66 -20.34 4.17
N PHE A 134 22.59 -19.56 5.26
CA PHE A 134 22.62 -18.09 5.22
C PHE A 134 23.56 -17.50 6.26
N SER A 135 24.01 -16.26 6.02
CA SER A 135 24.73 -15.44 6.99
C SER A 135 23.91 -14.22 7.34
N ILE A 136 24.05 -13.70 8.57
CA ILE A 136 23.46 -12.40 8.92
C ILE A 136 24.05 -11.32 8.02
N ASN A 137 23.22 -10.38 7.58
CA ASN A 137 23.54 -9.27 6.68
C ASN A 137 23.97 -9.69 5.26
N GLN A 138 23.78 -10.96 4.89
CA GLN A 138 23.89 -11.41 3.51
C GLN A 138 22.50 -11.89 3.04
N PRO A 139 22.02 -11.44 1.87
CA PRO A 139 20.69 -11.82 1.41
C PRO A 139 20.60 -13.33 1.16
N ILE A 140 19.42 -13.89 1.41
CA ILE A 140 19.07 -15.23 0.99
C ILE A 140 18.80 -15.23 -0.50
N LYS A 141 19.55 -16.02 -1.24
CA LYS A 141 19.35 -16.23 -2.67
C LYS A 141 18.28 -17.30 -2.92
N LEU A 142 17.34 -16.96 -3.80
CA LEU A 142 16.22 -17.80 -4.22
C LEU A 142 16.15 -17.80 -5.75
N GLN A 143 16.23 -18.97 -6.36
CA GLN A 143 16.15 -19.16 -7.80
C GLN A 143 14.82 -19.81 -8.16
N LEU A 144 14.06 -19.14 -9.03
CA LEU A 144 12.76 -19.57 -9.50
C LEU A 144 12.81 -19.79 -11.00
N SER A 145 12.35 -20.95 -11.48
CA SER A 145 12.08 -21.15 -12.90
C SER A 145 10.58 -21.13 -13.11
N LEU A 146 10.10 -20.14 -13.86
CA LEU A 146 8.68 -19.96 -14.15
C LEU A 146 8.47 -19.43 -15.58
N PRO A 147 7.27 -19.55 -16.15
CA PRO A 147 6.98 -19.06 -17.50
C PRO A 147 7.24 -17.55 -17.62
N GLU A 148 7.87 -17.12 -18.72
CA GLU A 148 8.25 -15.72 -18.98
C GLU A 148 7.09 -14.75 -18.83
N ALA A 149 5.87 -15.17 -19.20
CA ALA A 149 4.66 -14.36 -19.08
C ALA A 149 4.44 -13.86 -17.64
N PHE A 150 4.77 -14.68 -16.64
CA PHE A 150 4.69 -14.29 -15.24
C PHE A 150 5.94 -13.55 -14.77
N GLY A 151 7.13 -14.09 -15.06
CA GLY A 151 8.36 -13.61 -14.43
C GLY A 151 8.86 -12.26 -14.95
N ASP A 152 8.61 -11.97 -16.23
CA ASP A 152 8.92 -10.65 -16.81
C ASP A 152 7.77 -9.63 -16.58
N SER A 153 6.67 -10.05 -15.95
CA SER A 153 5.56 -9.16 -15.63
C SER A 153 5.95 -8.16 -14.54
N PRO A 154 5.70 -6.85 -14.71
CA PRO A 154 5.91 -5.87 -13.63
C PRO A 154 4.98 -6.11 -12.43
N ASN A 155 3.92 -6.91 -12.63
CA ASN A 155 2.96 -7.27 -11.59
C ASN A 155 3.43 -8.43 -10.72
N PHE A 156 4.47 -9.17 -11.12
CA PHE A 156 5.00 -10.25 -10.32
C PHE A 156 5.83 -9.72 -9.16
N LYS A 157 5.54 -10.19 -7.93
CA LYS A 157 6.26 -9.83 -6.72
C LYS A 157 6.37 -11.03 -5.78
N LEU A 158 7.43 -11.05 -4.99
CA LEU A 158 7.57 -11.97 -3.86
C LEU A 158 7.27 -11.21 -2.57
N ALA A 159 6.09 -11.41 -2.00
CA ALA A 159 5.78 -10.88 -0.67
C ALA A 159 6.41 -11.81 0.37
N THR A 160 7.33 -11.29 1.18
CA THR A 160 8.13 -12.11 2.10
C THR A 160 7.93 -11.63 3.54
N PHE A 161 7.68 -12.57 4.44
CA PHE A 161 7.42 -12.31 5.85
C PHE A 161 8.26 -13.23 6.72
N TYR A 162 8.84 -12.69 7.79
CA TYR A 162 9.63 -13.47 8.74
C TYR A 162 9.14 -13.27 10.17
N LYS A 163 9.07 -14.36 10.93
CA LYS A 163 8.86 -14.33 12.39
C LYS A 163 9.42 -15.59 13.03
N GLU A 164 10.21 -15.44 14.09
CA GLU A 164 10.61 -16.53 15.01
C GLU A 164 11.15 -17.80 14.30
N GLY A 165 11.93 -17.63 13.23
CA GLY A 165 12.48 -18.77 12.47
C GLY A 165 11.54 -19.37 11.43
N GLU A 166 10.41 -18.73 11.15
CA GLU A 166 9.55 -19.03 10.00
C GLU A 166 9.67 -17.93 8.94
N LEU A 167 9.88 -18.32 7.69
CA LEU A 167 9.96 -17.44 6.53
C LEU A 167 8.86 -17.83 5.54
N LEU A 168 7.90 -16.94 5.33
CA LEU A 168 6.82 -17.11 4.37
C LEU A 168 7.12 -16.30 3.11
N ILE A 169 7.04 -16.94 1.95
CA ILE A 169 7.25 -16.30 0.65
C ILE A 169 6.01 -16.57 -0.18
N LEU A 170 5.31 -15.52 -0.61
CA LEU A 170 4.15 -15.61 -1.48
C LEU A 170 4.50 -15.12 -2.88
N ALA A 171 4.38 -15.99 -3.87
CA ALA A 171 4.59 -15.65 -5.27
C ALA A 171 3.33 -15.00 -5.84
N GLU A 172 3.21 -13.68 -5.67
CA GLU A 172 1.99 -12.92 -5.97
C GLU A 172 2.01 -12.22 -7.34
N MET A 173 0.84 -12.16 -7.97
CA MET A 173 0.54 -11.31 -9.11
C MET A 173 -0.33 -10.14 -8.66
N ARG A 174 0.16 -8.92 -8.86
CA ARG A 174 -0.52 -7.67 -8.51
C ARG A 174 -1.57 -7.27 -9.54
N ILE A 175 -2.58 -8.11 -9.72
CA ILE A 175 -3.69 -7.90 -10.66
C ILE A 175 -5.01 -7.71 -9.92
N GLU A 176 -6.04 -7.24 -10.61
CA GLU A 176 -7.33 -6.88 -9.99
C GLU A 176 -8.12 -8.10 -9.50
N ASN A 177 -8.08 -9.21 -10.25
CA ASN A 177 -8.83 -10.41 -9.95
C ASN A 177 -8.19 -11.66 -10.57
N ALA A 178 -8.57 -12.84 -10.07
CA ALA A 178 -8.04 -14.12 -10.54
C ALA A 178 -8.36 -14.42 -12.03
N LYS A 179 -9.40 -13.82 -12.61
CA LYS A 179 -9.70 -14.01 -14.05
C LYS A 179 -8.66 -13.36 -14.94
N ALA A 180 -8.08 -12.25 -14.49
CA ALA A 180 -6.97 -11.59 -15.20
C ALA A 180 -5.71 -12.48 -15.26
N LEU A 181 -5.57 -13.45 -14.35
CA LEU A 181 -4.48 -14.42 -14.37
C LEU A 181 -4.55 -15.34 -15.61
N ALA A 182 -5.76 -15.66 -16.06
CA ALA A 182 -5.99 -16.49 -17.24
C ALA A 182 -5.56 -15.82 -18.57
N ALA A 183 -5.28 -14.52 -18.55
CA ALA A 183 -4.73 -13.81 -19.72
C ALA A 183 -3.21 -14.05 -19.88
N PHE A 184 -2.54 -14.58 -18.85
CA PHE A 184 -1.12 -14.92 -18.92
C PHE A 184 -0.93 -16.30 -19.55
N ASP A 185 0.03 -16.40 -20.46
CA ASP A 185 0.34 -17.65 -21.12
C ASP A 185 1.19 -18.57 -20.23
N ILE A 186 0.54 -19.60 -19.68
CA ILE A 186 1.17 -20.62 -18.84
C ILE A 186 2.14 -21.50 -19.66
N GLN A 187 1.99 -21.55 -20.98
CA GLN A 187 2.85 -22.34 -21.88
C GLN A 187 4.04 -21.54 -22.43
N SER A 188 4.20 -20.27 -22.01
CA SER A 188 5.37 -19.49 -22.38
C SER A 188 6.66 -20.17 -21.91
N PRO A 189 7.78 -20.00 -22.64
CA PRO A 189 9.04 -20.62 -22.27
C PRO A 189 9.44 -20.24 -20.84
N SER A 190 9.96 -21.22 -20.10
CA SER A 190 10.40 -21.00 -18.73
C SER A 190 11.71 -20.24 -18.72
N LYS A 191 11.79 -19.22 -17.86
CA LYS A 191 13.01 -18.46 -17.59
C LYS A 191 13.34 -18.55 -16.11
N THR A 192 14.63 -18.54 -15.83
CA THR A 192 15.15 -18.58 -14.47
C THR A 192 15.36 -17.15 -13.96
N TYR A 193 14.84 -16.89 -12.76
CA TYR A 193 14.93 -15.63 -12.05
C TYR A 193 15.65 -15.83 -10.72
N LEU A 194 16.59 -14.96 -10.40
CA LEU A 194 17.27 -14.93 -9.12
C LEU A 194 16.72 -13.80 -8.26
N PHE A 195 16.33 -14.11 -7.04
CA PHE A 195 15.84 -13.16 -6.04
C PHE A 195 16.74 -13.17 -4.82
N GLU A 196 16.86 -12.00 -4.19
CA GLU A 196 17.59 -11.77 -2.96
C GLU A 196 16.63 -11.28 -1.89
N ILE A 197 16.58 -11.99 -0.77
CA ILE A 197 15.73 -11.70 0.39
C ILE A 197 16.61 -11.20 1.53
N ASP A 198 16.29 -10.04 2.08
CA ASP A 198 17.05 -9.45 3.18
C ASP A 198 17.04 -10.32 4.45
N THR A 199 18.19 -10.50 5.10
CA THR A 199 18.34 -11.32 6.32
C THR A 199 18.50 -10.52 7.60
N VAL A 200 18.46 -9.19 7.53
CA VAL A 200 18.73 -8.29 8.66
C VAL A 200 17.94 -8.65 9.93
N PRO A 201 16.62 -8.94 9.88
CA PRO A 201 15.87 -9.27 11.09
C PRO A 201 15.94 -10.76 11.49
N ILE A 202 16.71 -11.59 10.77
CA ILE A 202 16.77 -13.03 11.03
C ILE A 202 17.85 -13.32 12.07
N GLU A 203 17.42 -13.61 13.29
CA GLU A 203 18.32 -13.86 14.43
C GLU A 203 18.53 -15.36 14.72
N THR A 204 17.64 -16.22 14.20
CA THR A 204 17.61 -17.65 14.50
C THR A 204 18.76 -18.44 13.87
N ALA A 205 19.08 -19.60 14.46
CA ALA A 205 20.10 -20.52 13.93
C ALA A 205 19.62 -21.27 12.68
N SER A 206 18.31 -21.45 12.53
CA SER A 206 17.69 -22.03 11.35
C SER A 206 16.39 -21.31 11.02
N VAL A 207 15.98 -21.41 9.75
CA VAL A 207 14.76 -20.80 9.23
C VAL A 207 13.99 -21.85 8.43
N LYS A 208 12.74 -22.07 8.79
CA LYS A 208 11.77 -22.88 8.02
C LYS A 208 11.14 -21.98 6.96
N ALA A 209 11.51 -22.19 5.71
CA ALA A 209 10.98 -21.46 4.59
C ALA A 209 9.77 -22.17 4.00
N LYS A 210 8.71 -21.40 3.70
CA LYS A 210 7.50 -21.85 3.02
C LYS A 210 7.23 -20.94 1.82
N PHE A 211 7.20 -21.52 0.64
CA PHE A 211 6.93 -20.83 -0.62
C PHE A 211 5.54 -21.20 -1.14
N TYR A 212 4.64 -20.23 -1.17
CA TYR A 212 3.23 -20.41 -1.52
C TYR A 212 2.99 -20.11 -3.00
N LEU A 213 2.32 -21.06 -3.64
CA LEU A 213 1.79 -21.06 -5.00
C LEU A 213 0.28 -21.29 -4.94
N GLU A 214 -0.42 -21.15 -6.08
CA GLU A 214 -1.82 -21.53 -6.14
C GLU A 214 -2.00 -23.03 -5.85
N GLY A 215 -2.64 -23.36 -4.72
CA GLY A 215 -2.94 -24.75 -4.34
C GLY A 215 -1.75 -25.58 -3.86
N GLN A 216 -0.55 -25.00 -3.75
CA GLN A 216 0.65 -25.72 -3.34
C GLN A 216 1.54 -24.87 -2.44
N VAL A 217 2.20 -25.51 -1.47
CA VAL A 217 3.30 -24.94 -0.70
C VAL A 217 4.55 -25.81 -0.85
N ARG A 218 5.71 -25.16 -0.98
CA ARG A 218 7.02 -25.81 -0.95
C ARG A 218 7.75 -25.42 0.32
N GLU A 219 8.25 -26.40 1.06
CA GLU A 219 8.79 -26.23 2.40
C GLU A 219 10.22 -26.76 2.48
N TRP A 220 11.13 -26.00 3.08
CA TRP A 220 12.52 -26.41 3.33
C TRP A 220 13.09 -25.68 4.54
N THR A 221 14.30 -26.04 4.95
CA THR A 221 15.02 -25.39 6.06
C THR A 221 16.33 -24.82 5.54
N ILE A 222 16.67 -23.62 6.02
CA ILE A 222 17.93 -22.92 5.73
C ILE A 222 18.69 -22.76 7.04
N GLU A 223 19.95 -23.18 7.08
CA GLU A 223 20.78 -23.15 8.30
C GLU A 223 21.70 -21.92 8.33
N ARG A 224 21.93 -21.35 9.51
CA ARG A 224 22.83 -20.22 9.67
C ARG A 224 24.29 -20.68 9.67
N ILE A 225 25.11 -20.11 8.79
CA ILE A 225 26.56 -20.34 8.78
C ILE A 225 27.16 -19.68 10.03
N GLY A 226 27.90 -20.46 10.82
CA GLY A 226 28.64 -19.94 11.98
C GLY A 226 27.79 -19.66 13.23
N GLY A 227 26.60 -20.26 13.36
CA GLY A 227 25.86 -20.23 14.62
C GLY A 227 26.60 -20.99 15.75
N PRO A 228 26.43 -20.61 17.02
CA PRO A 228 26.92 -21.41 18.14
C PRO A 228 26.24 -22.79 18.06
N THR A 229 27.05 -23.85 18.00
CA THR A 229 26.55 -25.22 18.18
C THR A 229 26.06 -25.32 19.62
N GLU A 230 24.75 -25.25 19.83
CA GLU A 230 24.18 -25.70 21.11
C GLU A 230 24.54 -27.19 21.26
N LYS A 231 25.44 -27.46 22.21
CA LYS A 231 25.79 -28.78 22.71
C LYS A 231 24.86 -29.17 23.85
#